data_AF-A0A0U3S6R9-F1
#
_entry.id   AF-A0A0U3S6R9-F1
#
_cell.length_a   1.000
_cell.length_b   1.000
_cell.length_c   1.000
_cell.angle_alpha   90.00
_cell.angle_beta   90.00
_cell.angle_gamma   90.00
#
_symmetry.space_group_name_H-M   'P 1'
#
loop_
_entity.id
_entity.type
_entity.pdbx_description
1 polymer ?
#
loop_
_entity_poly.entity_id
_entity_poly.type
_entity_poly.pdbx_seq_one_letter_code
_entity_poly.pdbx_strand_id
1 'polypeptide(L)' 'MYELINLSTGEIIRTGENLEELLQDLPEGFYEIKEHGEFVRFYSTTKPEHQCWI' A
#
# COMPACT_ATOMS: atom_id res chain seq x y z
N MET A 1 7.25 -11.02 -7.21
CA MET A 1 6.34 -10.06 -7.87
C MET A 1 5.33 -9.58 -6.85
N TYR A 2 5.26 -8.27 -6.64
CA TYR A 2 4.35 -7.61 -5.72
C TYR A 2 3.10 -7.11 -6.42
N GLU A 3 1.98 -7.12 -5.70
CA GLU A 3 0.71 -6.55 -6.11
C GLU A 3 0.24 -5.59 -5.02
N LEU A 4 -0.16 -4.39 -5.42
CA LEU A 4 -0.68 -3.37 -4.53
C LEU A 4 -2.17 -3.18 -4.80
N ILE A 5 -2.99 -3.46 -3.79
CA ILE A 5 -4.45 -3.45 -3.89
C ILE A 5 -4.99 -2.27 -3.08
N ASN A 6 -5.86 -1.46 -3.67
CA ASN A 6 -6.59 -0.43 -2.94
C ASN A 6 -7.64 -1.10 -2.04
N LEU A 7 -7.60 -0.88 -0.74
CA LEU A 7 -8.62 -1.44 0.15
C LEU A 7 -9.96 -0.70 0.07
N SER A 8 -9.97 0.54 -0.43
CA SER A 8 -11.20 1.31 -0.63
C SER A 8 -11.97 0.89 -1.89
N THR A 9 -11.28 0.45 -2.94
CA THR A 9 -11.93 0.00 -4.19
C THR A 9 -11.88 -1.51 -4.41
N GLY A 10 -10.98 -2.22 -3.71
CA GLY A 10 -10.72 -3.65 -3.89
C GLY A 10 -9.91 -3.99 -5.15
N GLU A 11 -9.40 -2.99 -5.86
CA GLU A 11 -8.72 -3.18 -7.15
C GLU A 11 -7.20 -3.21 -7.01
N ILE A 12 -6.55 -4.02 -7.85
CA ILE A 12 -5.08 -3.97 -8.00
C ILE A 12 -4.73 -2.70 -8.77
N ILE A 13 -3.96 -1.83 -8.15
CA ILE A 13 -3.61 -0.52 -8.73
C ILE A 13 -2.22 -0.55 -9.36
N ARG A 14 -1.30 -1.33 -8.80
CA ARG A 14 0.07 -1.49 -9.32
C ARG A 14 0.60 -2.90 -9.08
N THR A 15 1.47 -3.37 -9.98
CA THR A 15 2.19 -4.64 -9.86
C THR A 15 3.63 -4.47 -10.31
N GLY A 16 4.59 -5.11 -9.66
CA GLY A 16 6.01 -4.95 -10.02
C GLY A 16 6.94 -5.81 -9.18
N GLU A 17 8.22 -5.85 -9.54
CA GLU A 17 9.23 -6.62 -8.80
C GLU A 17 9.83 -5.81 -7.64
N ASN A 18 9.82 -4.49 -7.72
CA ASN A 18 10.36 -3.60 -6.72
C ASN A 18 9.24 -2.94 -5.89
N LEU A 19 9.17 -3.29 -4.61
CA LEU A 19 8.17 -2.74 -3.70
C LEU A 19 8.35 -1.23 -3.48
N GLU A 20 9.57 -0.72 -3.38
CA GLU A 20 9.81 0.70 -3.11
C GLU A 20 9.29 1.59 -4.24
N GLU A 21 9.46 1.17 -5.50
CA GLU A 21 8.90 1.88 -6.65
C GLU A 21 7.36 1.85 -6.67
N LEU A 22 6.76 0.73 -6.25
CA LEU A 22 5.30 0.62 -6.17
C LEU A 22 4.70 1.56 -5.12
N LEU A 23 5.44 1.85 -4.05
CA LEU A 23 5.00 2.70 -2.94
C LEU A 23 5.22 4.20 -3.16
N GLN A 24 5.91 4.59 -4.24
CA GLN A 24 6.16 6.00 -4.57
C GLN A 24 4.92 6.67 -5.18
N ASP A 25 4.68 7.93 -4.78
CA ASP A 25 3.61 8.79 -5.31
C ASP A 25 2.22 8.12 -5.30
N LEU A 26 1.94 7.32 -4.28
CA LEU A 26 0.61 6.76 -4.07
C LEU A 26 -0.35 7.82 -3.52
N PRO A 27 -1.61 7.86 -3.99
CA PRO A 27 -2.61 8.74 -3.40
C PRO A 27 -2.84 8.40 -1.92
N GLU A 28 -3.47 9.32 -1.18
CA GLU A 28 -3.83 9.05 0.20
C GLU A 28 -4.82 7.88 0.28
N GLY A 29 -4.54 6.89 1.14
CA GLY A 29 -5.38 5.72 1.29
C GLY A 29 -4.70 4.55 1.98
N PHE A 30 -5.45 3.44 2.00
CA PHE A 30 -5.03 2.16 2.58
C PHE A 30 -4.85 1.11 1.49
N TYR A 31 -3.71 0.44 1.53
CA TYR A 31 -3.30 -0.52 0.54
C TYR A 31 -2.93 -1.86 1.17
N GLU A 32 -3.27 -2.93 0.49
CA GLU A 32 -2.79 -4.27 0.78
C GLU A 32 -1.65 -4.62 -0.19
N ILE A 33 -0.53 -5.10 0.35
CA ILE A 33 0.59 -5.59 -0.45
C ILE A 33 0.57 -7.11 -0.42
N LYS A 34 0.53 -7.70 -1.61
CA LYS A 34 0.77 -9.14 -1.82
C LYS A 34 2.09 -9.37 -2.51
N GLU A 35 2.70 -10.51 -2.26
CA GLU A 35 3.89 -11.01 -2.93
C GLU A 35 3.58 -12.43 -3.44
N HIS A 36 3.69 -12.64 -4.75
CA HIS A 36 3.34 -13.92 -5.38
C HIS A 36 1.92 -14.41 -5.04
N GLY A 37 0.96 -13.47 -4.90
CA GLY A 37 -0.43 -13.75 -4.54
C GLY A 37 -0.69 -13.95 -3.05
N GLU A 38 0.35 -13.96 -2.21
CA GLU A 38 0.22 -14.09 -0.75
C GLU A 38 0.24 -12.73 -0.06
N PHE A 39 -0.62 -12.56 0.95
CA PHE A 39 -0.64 -11.33 1.76
C PHE A 39 0.68 -11.15 2.53
N VAL A 40 1.25 -9.95 2.44
CA VAL A 40 2.49 -9.59 3.16
C VAL A 40 2.21 -8.59 4.28
N ARG A 41 1.69 -7.41 3.92
CA ARG A 41 1.46 -6.31 4.87
C ARG A 41 0.47 -5.29 4.34
N PHE A 42 -0.05 -4.47 5.24
CA PHE A 42 -0.76 -3.25 4.89
C PHE A 42 0.20 -2.06 4.75
N TYR A 43 -0.17 -1.11 3.91
CA TYR A 43 0.51 0.16 3.75
C TYR A 43 -0.52 1.28 3.76
N SER A 44 -0.23 2.36 4.49
CA SER A 44 -1.08 3.54 4.56
C SER A 44 -0.25 4.75 4.19
N THR A 45 -0.74 5.54 3.24
CA THR A 45 -0.20 6.86 2.92
C THR A 45 -0.91 7.97 3.69
N THR A 46 -2.00 7.64 4.40
CA THR A 46 -2.72 8.58 5.27
C THR A 46 -1.77 9.06 6.35
N LYS A 47 -1.46 10.35 6.33
CA LYS A 47 -0.70 10.96 7.42
C LYS A 47 -1.50 10.74 8.71
N PRO A 48 -0.90 10.20 9.77
CA PRO A 48 -1.58 10.18 11.06
C PRO A 48 -1.73 11.63 11.51
N GLU A 49 -2.91 12.21 11.34
CA GLU A 49 -3.24 13.56 11.80
C GLU A 49 -3.11 13.70 13.34
N HIS A 50 -2.91 12.59 14.05
CA HIS A 50 -2.78 12.53 15.51
C HIS A 50 -1.65 11.62 16.00
N GLN A 51 -0.40 11.81 15.52
CA GLN A 51 0.73 11.49 16.40
C GLN A 51 0.88 12.60 17.43
N CYS A 52 0.07 12.53 18.49
CA CYS A 52 0.38 13.23 19.73
C CYS A 52 1.67 12.62 20.28
N TRP A 53 2.77 13.35 20.14
CA TRP A 53 3.99 13.09 20.89
C TRP A 53 3.65 13.38 22.35
N ILE A 54 3.61 12.33 23.18
CA ILE A 54 3.48 12.43 24.65
C ILE A 54 4.89 12.53 25.23
#